data_AF-A0AAE4L161-F1
#
_entry.id   AF-A0AAE4L161-F1
#
_cell.length_a   1.000
_cell.length_b   1.000
_cell.length_c   1.000
_cell.angle_alpha   90.00
_cell.angle_beta   90.00
_cell.angle_gamma   90.00
#
_symmetry.space_group_name_H-M   'P 1'
#
loop_
_entity.id
_entity.type
_entity.pdbx_description
1 polymer ?
#
loop_
_entity_poly.entity_id
_entity_poly.type
_entity_poly.pdbx_seq_one_letter_code
_entity_poly.pdbx_strand_id
1 'polypeptide(L)'
;MENLKQEILTLIELKQEGEYWDFKKQWYDSKKKSDLLLDIICMANNLSTSDGYIIIGVDEENGYNIKDISEDENRKSTQNLVDFLKTRIVKLS
;
A
#
# COMPACT_ATOMS: atom_id res chain seq x y z
N MET A 1 -14.27 1.86 -14.03
CA MET A 1 -12.82 1.55 -14.01
C MET A 1 -11.94 2.75 -14.35
N GLU A 2 -12.37 3.68 -15.20
CA GLU A 2 -11.65 4.97 -15.45
C GLU A 2 -11.33 5.77 -14.17
N ASN A 3 -12.24 5.72 -13.18
CA ASN A 3 -12.22 6.59 -12.01
C ASN A 3 -11.04 6.31 -11.06
N LEU A 4 -10.77 5.05 -10.72
CA LEU A 4 -9.68 4.70 -9.79
C LEU A 4 -8.31 5.07 -10.37
N LYS A 5 -8.06 4.80 -11.65
CA LYS A 5 -6.78 5.16 -12.27
C LYS A 5 -6.55 6.67 -12.22
N GLN A 6 -7.59 7.46 -12.52
CA GLN A 6 -7.53 8.92 -12.45
C GLN A 6 -7.28 9.39 -11.02
N GLU A 7 -7.98 8.82 -10.05
CA GLU A 7 -7.80 9.11 -8.62
C GLU A 7 -6.35 8.86 -8.18
N ILE A 8 -5.79 7.68 -8.46
CA ILE A 8 -4.40 7.36 -8.12
C ILE A 8 -3.41 8.32 -8.79
N LEU A 9 -3.63 8.71 -10.05
CA LEU A 9 -2.79 9.70 -10.72
C LEU A 9 -2.88 11.07 -10.06
N THR A 10 -4.09 11.52 -9.70
CA THR A 10 -4.29 12.77 -8.95
C THR A 10 -3.57 12.73 -7.60
N LEU A 11 -3.63 11.61 -6.87
CA LEU A 11 -2.92 11.46 -5.59
C LEU A 11 -1.39 11.57 -5.78
N ILE A 12 -0.84 10.96 -6.83
CA ILE A 12 0.60 11.07 -7.13
C ILE A 12 0.98 12.53 -7.49
N GLU A 13 0.11 13.22 -8.25
CA GLU A 13 0.32 14.63 -8.62
C GLU A 13 0.31 15.58 -7.41
N LEU A 14 -0.39 15.24 -6.33
CA LEU A 14 -0.37 16.02 -5.08
C LEU A 14 1.02 16.05 -4.42
N LYS A 15 1.89 15.07 -4.71
CA LYS A 15 3.25 14.96 -4.15
C LYS A 15 3.29 15.05 -2.62
N GLN A 16 2.30 14.45 -1.97
CA GLN A 16 2.20 14.32 -0.52
C GLN A 16 1.35 13.10 -0.16
N GLU A 17 1.62 12.52 1.00
CA GLU A 17 0.75 11.54 1.65
C GLU A 17 -0.43 12.22 2.36
N GLY A 18 -1.46 11.45 2.67
CA GLY A 18 -2.66 11.97 3.30
C GLY A 18 -3.32 10.98 4.25
N GLU A 19 -4.56 11.29 4.62
CA GLU A 19 -5.26 10.52 5.67
C GLU A 19 -5.65 9.10 5.25
N TYR A 20 -5.84 8.88 3.94
CA TYR A 20 -6.32 7.61 3.39
C TYR A 20 -5.43 7.06 2.28
N TRP A 21 -4.28 7.68 1.99
CA TRP A 21 -3.32 7.12 1.03
C TRP A 21 -1.88 7.28 1.51
N ASP A 22 -1.08 6.29 1.19
CA ASP A 22 0.31 6.12 1.63
C ASP A 22 1.14 5.57 0.46
N PHE A 23 2.33 6.14 0.21
CA PHE A 23 3.18 5.74 -0.90
C PHE A 23 4.30 4.83 -0.42
N LYS A 24 4.64 3.82 -1.23
CA LYS A 24 5.81 2.97 -0.97
C LYS A 24 6.63 2.84 -2.24
N LYS A 25 7.95 3.00 -2.09
CA LYS A 25 8.89 2.84 -3.21
C LYS A 25 8.95 1.43 -3.77
N GLN A 26 8.76 0.41 -2.94
CA GLN A 26 8.88 -1.00 -3.32
C GLN A 26 8.10 -1.91 -2.37
N TRP A 27 7.98 -3.19 -2.70
CA TRP A 27 7.30 -4.15 -1.84
C TRP A 27 8.07 -4.44 -0.55
N TYR A 28 7.31 -4.77 0.49
CA TYR A 28 7.83 -5.17 1.79
C TYR A 28 8.56 -6.50 1.68
N ASP A 29 9.84 -6.47 2.03
CA ASP A 29 10.67 -7.65 2.16
C ASP A 29 10.16 -8.59 3.26
N SER A 30 10.72 -9.80 3.30
CA SER A 30 10.32 -10.81 4.27
C SER A 30 10.60 -10.44 5.74
N LYS A 31 11.51 -9.49 6.00
CA LYS A 31 11.88 -8.98 7.32
C LYS A 31 10.95 -7.85 7.77
N LYS A 32 10.39 -7.08 6.82
CA LYS A 32 9.45 -5.96 7.02
C LYS A 32 7.98 -6.36 6.98
N LYS A 33 7.67 -7.62 7.28
CA LYS A 33 6.29 -8.11 7.37
C LYS A 33 5.48 -7.39 8.44
N SER A 34 6.09 -6.97 9.55
CA SER A 34 5.42 -6.22 10.60
C SER A 34 4.99 -4.84 10.11
N ASP A 35 5.85 -4.16 9.34
CA ASP A 35 5.57 -2.85 8.75
C ASP A 35 4.38 -2.94 7.79
N LEU A 36 4.35 -3.96 6.92
CA LEU A 36 3.19 -4.22 6.04
C LEU A 36 1.89 -4.40 6.84
N LEU A 37 1.94 -5.12 7.96
CA LEU A 37 0.76 -5.33 8.79
C LEU A 37 0.30 -4.00 9.43
N LEU A 38 1.25 -3.22 9.93
CA LEU A 38 0.98 -1.93 10.54
C LEU A 38 0.32 -0.99 9.53
N ASP A 39 0.89 -0.88 8.32
CA ASP A 39 0.38 -0.01 7.27
C ASP A 39 -1.04 -0.44 6.83
N ILE A 40 -1.30 -1.75 6.70
CA ILE A 40 -2.65 -2.27 6.42
C ILE A 40 -3.64 -1.93 7.55
N ILE A 41 -3.24 -2.11 8.81
CA ILE A 41 -4.12 -1.83 9.97
C ILE A 41 -4.40 -0.33 10.08
N CYS A 42 -3.38 0.51 9.88
CA CYS A 42 -3.53 1.97 9.87
C CYS A 42 -4.50 2.41 8.77
N MET A 43 -4.39 1.84 7.57
CA MET A 43 -5.31 2.14 6.47
C MET A 43 -6.73 1.60 6.75
N ALA A 44 -6.86 0.41 7.33
CA ALA A 44 -8.17 -0.16 7.65
C ALA A 44 -8.90 0.59 8.78
N ASN A 45 -8.15 1.21 9.69
CA ASN A 45 -8.67 2.00 10.81
C ASN A 45 -8.66 3.51 10.53
N ASN A 46 -8.34 3.94 9.31
CA ASN A 46 -8.39 5.36 9.00
C ASN A 46 -9.81 5.88 9.29
N LEU A 47 -9.92 7.09 9.84
CA LEU A 47 -11.21 7.68 10.21
C LEU A 47 -11.95 8.25 8.99
N SER A 48 -11.35 8.15 7.81
CA SER A 48 -11.93 8.66 6.58
C SER A 48 -13.08 7.75 6.15
N THR A 49 -14.11 8.34 5.53
CA THR A 49 -15.17 7.57 4.89
C THR A 49 -14.76 7.04 3.51
N SER A 50 -13.50 7.25 3.12
CA SER A 50 -12.95 6.93 1.80
C SER A 50 -12.17 5.61 1.84
N ASP A 51 -12.04 4.96 0.68
CA ASP A 51 -11.22 3.76 0.56
C ASP A 51 -9.74 4.08 0.84
N GLY A 52 -9.10 3.27 1.69
CA GLY A 52 -7.68 3.42 2.02
C GLY A 52 -6.77 2.82 0.94
N TYR A 53 -5.76 3.55 0.50
CA TYR A 53 -4.83 3.17 -0.57
C TYR A 53 -3.38 3.06 -0.09
N ILE A 54 -2.74 1.92 -0.38
CA ILE A 54 -1.28 1.79 -0.31
C ILE A 54 -0.77 1.65 -1.74
N ILE A 55 -0.06 2.67 -2.24
CA ILE A 55 0.37 2.77 -3.63
C ILE A 55 1.85 2.40 -3.72
N ILE A 56 2.14 1.22 -4.29
CA ILE A 56 3.50 0.69 -4.38
C ILE A 56 4.12 1.02 -5.74
N GLY A 57 5.38 1.46 -5.72
CA GLY A 57 6.15 1.90 -6.89
C GLY A 57 6.23 3.41 -7.03
N VAL A 58 6.14 4.18 -5.94
CA VAL A 58 6.28 5.64 -5.96
C VAL A 58 7.43 6.06 -5.04
N ASP A 59 8.41 6.76 -5.59
CA ASP A 59 9.62 7.19 -4.88
C ASP A 59 9.49 8.62 -4.36
N GLU A 60 9.02 8.75 -3.11
CA GLU A 60 8.76 10.04 -2.46
C GLU A 60 10.02 10.90 -2.33
N GLU A 61 11.15 10.27 -2.01
CA GLU A 61 12.45 10.93 -1.85
C GLU A 61 12.95 11.53 -3.16
N ASN A 62 12.48 11.00 -4.29
CA ASN A 62 12.86 11.43 -5.64
C ASN A 62 11.68 12.08 -6.37
N GLY A 63 10.87 12.88 -5.66
CA GLY A 63 9.82 13.70 -6.26
C GLY A 63 8.58 12.93 -6.72
N TYR A 64 8.26 11.82 -6.06
CA TYR A 64 7.13 10.93 -6.35
C TYR A 64 7.20 10.31 -7.75
N ASN A 65 8.43 10.00 -8.19
CA ASN A 65 8.66 9.34 -9.47
C ASN A 65 8.13 7.90 -9.43
N ILE A 66 7.48 7.48 -10.50
CA ILE A 66 6.97 6.12 -10.66
C ILE A 66 8.15 5.18 -10.95
N LYS A 67 8.28 4.14 -10.14
CA LYS A 67 9.25 3.07 -10.27
C LYS A 67 8.55 1.80 -10.73
N ASP A 68 9.14 1.13 -11.72
CA ASP A 68 8.64 -0.17 -12.14
C ASP A 68 8.87 -1.22 -11.04
N ILE A 69 7.82 -1.95 -10.71
CA ILE A 69 7.77 -3.01 -9.69
C ILE A 69 7.35 -4.37 -10.28
N SER A 70 7.29 -4.47 -11.61
CA SER A 70 6.92 -5.70 -12.32
C SER A 70 7.79 -6.89 -11.92
N GLU A 71 9.10 -6.67 -11.80
CA GLU A 71 10.15 -7.65 -11.45
C GLU A 71 10.55 -7.61 -9.95
N ASP A 72 9.75 -6.99 -9.07
CA ASP A 72 10.06 -6.97 -7.64
C ASP A 72 9.89 -8.38 -7.04
N GLU A 73 10.99 -8.96 -6.55
CA GLU A 73 11.03 -10.30 -5.93
C GLU A 73 10.05 -10.45 -4.74
N ASN A 74 9.71 -9.34 -4.08
CA ASN A 74 8.84 -9.33 -2.90
C ASN A 74 7.37 -9.03 -3.25
N ARG A 75 7.06 -8.85 -4.54
CA ARG A 75 5.70 -8.56 -5.03
C ARG A 75 4.71 -9.61 -4.56
N LYS A 76 3.67 -9.16 -3.86
CA LYS A 76 2.64 -10.05 -3.31
C LYS A 76 1.42 -10.04 -4.21
N SER A 77 0.92 -11.23 -4.53
CA SER A 77 -0.42 -11.37 -5.11
C SER A 77 -1.49 -11.14 -4.05
N THR A 78 -2.74 -10.93 -4.48
CA THR A 78 -3.91 -10.87 -3.60
C THR A 78 -3.99 -12.10 -2.68
N GLN A 79 -3.69 -13.29 -3.21
CA GLN A 79 -3.68 -14.52 -2.41
C GLN A 79 -2.62 -14.47 -1.30
N ASN A 80 -1.41 -14.01 -1.61
CA ASN A 80 -0.35 -13.89 -0.61
C ASN A 80 -0.71 -12.90 0.50
N LEU A 81 -1.39 -11.79 0.16
CA LEU A 81 -1.87 -10.81 1.14
C LEU A 81 -2.98 -11.40 2.03
N VAL A 82 -3.93 -12.12 1.45
CA VAL A 82 -5.00 -12.80 2.20
C VAL A 82 -4.43 -13.84 3.16
N ASP A 83 -3.50 -14.68 2.71
CA ASP A 83 -2.87 -15.70 3.55
C ASP A 83 -2.02 -15.07 4.66
N PHE A 84 -1.34 -13.96 4.35
CA PHE A 84 -0.60 -13.17 5.32
C PHE A 84 -1.52 -12.65 6.44
N LEU A 85 -2.65 -12.05 6.08
CA LEU A 85 -3.62 -11.51 7.05
C LEU A 85 -4.27 -12.61 7.88
N LYS A 86 -4.69 -13.73 7.26
CA LYS A 86 -5.25 -14.88 7.98
C LYS A 86 -4.31 -15.43 9.05
N THR A 87 -3.02 -15.49 8.75
CA THR A 87 -2.02 -16.03 9.69
C THR A 87 -1.79 -15.10 10.89
N ARG A 88 -2.07 -13.80 10.74
CA ARG A 88 -1.78 -12.77 11.75
C ARG A 88 -3.01 -12.32 12.55
N ILE A 89 -4.20 -12.31 11.94
CA ILE A 89 -5.43 -11.74 12.53
C ILE A 89 -6.30 -12.81 13.20
N VAL A 90 -6.13 -14.11 12.89
CA VAL A 90 -7.02 -15.20 13.36
C VAL A 90 -6.69 -15.71 14.78
N LYS A 91 -6.25 -14.83 15.70
CA LYS A 91 -6.29 -15.12 17.14
C LYS A 91 -6.90 -13.96 17.93
N LEU A 92 -8.15 -13.66 17.60
CA LEU A 92 -9.09 -13.07 18.55
C LEU A 92 -10.14 -14.13 18.84
N SER A 93 -9.77 -15.07 19.73
CA SER A 93 -10.66 -16.07 20.34
C SER A 93 -10.48 -15.99 21.84
#